data_AF-A0A956BY97-F1
#
_entry.id   AF-A0A956BY97-F1
#
_cell.length_a   1.000
_cell.length_b   1.000
_cell.length_c   1.000
_cell.angle_alpha   90.00
_cell.angle_beta   90.00
_cell.angle_gamma   90.00
#
_symmetry.space_group_name_H-M   'P 1'
#
loop_
_entity.id
_entity.type
_entity.pdbx_description
1 polymer ?
#
loop_
_entity_poly.entity_id
_entity_poly.type
_entity_poly.pdbx_seq_one_letter_code
_entity_poly.pdbx_strand_id
1 'polypeptide(L)'
;MKTWIKRGLIPLCAMIAALGCDSAEEKSSNGNGCLTTNACCALAQDQGVDNPENGAEDCEGQDLGGEEWCDAAAELAKQALNATNIEGQCVLGLKADTVTRVPIIWVNSTNEQKVALFDSATGQEILRAKTWGRLSNRTAVASDGSVWITNRDSYHYIHIGLDGNVLCASEYGPQTSPEEGTGYARAAAIDADGNAWIGFYNEKQAVKVSGNETDGTVMVVDPNDPMITEEVPKCKELARLQMETTSPYGLVADGDGMVWAGTLGSGTIAKIDAREEKVLGEYTITEQPAWQGLLMKLQEAGVSTGLSLYGMAIDFDGNPWFGNTSGGFAVKLDKDTADVLLLAHSPDQTAMDKLTNARSLGIDQRGHIWIADNYTRFVHEFLPDGTYVQAVDTTCPDGAVPSGLLGIGSDIDGDMWVVSQNLGRAVKIKIANDPMAMSDTVEGCFPLQPEQPDATNPLLSSPYTYSDLTGSTNALVTSQLGRWRAVVERETAIQWAAVAYEANTPDGTSVCVRVRAADDKTALQTAPWSGSLCMGIEAGPYTLHKLVDENYTVVGKTKFLEVELQLNSANSTQTPSVKSFSVAGLTD
;
A
#
# COMPACT_ATOMS: atom_id res chain seq x y z
N MET A 1 14.31 -55.97 -28.10
CA MET A 1 15.05 -54.81 -27.57
C MET A 1 15.61 -53.99 -28.72
N LYS A 2 14.91 -52.91 -29.12
CA LYS A 2 15.51 -51.74 -29.79
C LYS A 2 14.67 -50.53 -29.41
N THR A 3 15.18 -49.80 -28.43
CA THR A 3 14.73 -48.50 -27.95
C THR A 3 14.90 -47.47 -29.07
N TRP A 4 13.82 -46.79 -29.45
CA TRP A 4 13.87 -45.58 -30.27
C TRP A 4 13.86 -44.38 -29.33
N ILE A 5 14.93 -43.58 -29.42
CA ILE A 5 15.06 -42.28 -28.78
C ILE A 5 14.11 -41.34 -29.52
N LYS A 6 13.00 -40.94 -28.89
CA LYS A 6 12.26 -39.73 -29.29
C LYS A 6 13.14 -38.54 -28.90
N ARG A 7 13.94 -38.03 -29.83
CA ARG A 7 14.44 -36.66 -29.75
C ARG A 7 13.22 -35.77 -29.98
N GLY A 8 12.72 -35.15 -28.92
CA GLY A 8 11.67 -34.13 -29.03
C GLY A 8 12.20 -32.97 -29.88
N LEU A 9 11.47 -32.63 -30.94
CA LEU A 9 11.62 -31.35 -31.58
C LEU A 9 11.30 -30.27 -30.54
N ILE A 10 12.20 -29.31 -30.38
CA ILE A 10 11.90 -28.07 -29.67
C ILE A 10 10.83 -27.35 -30.52
N PRO A 11 9.65 -26.99 -29.98
CA PRO A 11 8.64 -26.27 -30.74
C PRO A 11 9.21 -24.95 -31.26
N LEU A 12 8.92 -24.59 -32.51
CA LEU A 12 9.43 -23.36 -33.14
C LEU A 12 9.03 -22.09 -32.37
N CYS A 13 7.92 -22.11 -31.61
CA CYS A 13 7.54 -21.02 -30.69
C CYS A 13 8.55 -20.79 -29.56
N ALA A 14 9.22 -21.83 -29.06
CA ALA A 14 10.31 -21.67 -28.11
C ALA A 14 11.57 -21.09 -28.77
N MET A 15 11.71 -21.22 -30.10
CA MET A 15 12.73 -20.52 -30.88
C MET A 15 12.38 -19.05 -31.13
N ILE A 16 11.10 -18.70 -31.41
CA ILE A 16 10.66 -17.30 -31.60
C ILE A 16 10.77 -16.52 -30.27
N ALA A 17 10.40 -17.14 -29.15
CA ALA A 17 10.60 -16.58 -27.81
C ALA A 17 12.09 -16.44 -27.41
N ALA A 18 12.98 -17.28 -27.95
CA ALA A 18 14.41 -17.30 -27.61
C ALA A 18 15.32 -16.52 -28.57
N LEU A 19 14.86 -16.17 -29.77
CA LEU A 19 15.69 -15.54 -30.82
C LEU A 19 15.52 -14.02 -30.96
N GLY A 20 14.59 -13.41 -30.23
CA GLY A 20 14.32 -11.97 -30.35
C GLY A 20 13.63 -11.63 -31.67
N CYS A 21 12.72 -10.66 -31.64
CA CYS A 21 11.90 -10.24 -32.78
C CYS A 21 12.73 -9.39 -33.77
N ASP A 22 13.87 -9.90 -34.24
CA ASP A 22 14.89 -9.16 -35.02
C ASP A 22 14.93 -9.52 -36.52
N SER A 23 13.96 -10.29 -37.01
CA SER A 23 13.84 -10.56 -38.44
C SER A 23 12.47 -10.21 -39.00
N ALA A 24 12.44 -9.02 -39.61
CA ALA A 24 11.71 -8.67 -40.83
C ALA A 24 10.17 -8.72 -40.84
N GLU A 25 9.59 -7.56 -41.16
CA GLU A 25 8.51 -7.39 -42.13
C GLU A 25 7.45 -8.50 -42.24
N GLU A 26 6.75 -8.84 -41.16
CA GLU A 26 5.41 -9.43 -41.27
C GLU A 26 4.41 -8.58 -40.48
N LYS A 27 3.90 -7.56 -41.17
CA LYS A 27 2.56 -7.05 -40.91
C LYS A 27 1.59 -8.21 -41.13
N SER A 28 1.25 -8.94 -40.08
CA SER A 28 0.04 -9.75 -40.10
C SER A 28 -1.13 -8.81 -40.42
N SER A 29 -2.04 -9.25 -41.29
CA SER A 29 -3.13 -8.45 -41.83
C SER A 29 -4.16 -7.97 -40.78
N ASN A 30 -3.92 -8.24 -39.48
CA ASN A 30 -4.78 -7.88 -38.36
C ASN A 30 -4.16 -6.88 -37.37
N GLY A 31 -2.98 -6.31 -37.65
CA GLY A 31 -2.45 -5.17 -36.86
C GLY A 31 -1.95 -5.50 -35.44
N ASN A 32 -1.96 -6.77 -35.03
CA ASN A 32 -1.46 -7.21 -33.73
C ASN A 32 0.06 -7.42 -33.79
N GLY A 33 0.83 -6.74 -32.95
CA GLY A 33 2.28 -6.88 -32.91
C GLY A 33 2.77 -8.18 -32.27
N CYS A 34 4.09 -8.36 -32.30
CA CYS A 34 4.82 -9.59 -31.92
C CYS A 34 4.43 -10.14 -30.52
N LEU A 35 4.07 -9.26 -29.58
CA LEU A 35 3.66 -9.62 -28.21
C LEU A 35 2.25 -10.18 -28.14
N THR A 36 1.30 -9.55 -28.82
CA THR A 36 -0.07 -10.09 -28.94
C THR A 36 -0.05 -11.45 -29.64
N THR A 37 0.77 -11.60 -30.69
CA THR A 37 0.99 -12.91 -31.34
C THR A 37 1.56 -13.93 -30.36
N ASN A 38 2.56 -13.57 -29.55
CA ASN A 38 3.13 -14.48 -28.54
C ASN A 38 2.12 -14.89 -27.46
N ALA A 39 1.31 -13.95 -26.98
CA ALA A 39 0.25 -14.24 -26.02
C ALA A 39 -0.79 -15.22 -26.61
N CYS A 40 -1.23 -14.97 -27.85
CA CYS A 40 -2.14 -15.87 -28.57
C CYS A 40 -1.54 -17.23 -28.90
N CYS A 41 -0.25 -17.30 -29.21
CA CYS A 41 0.48 -18.55 -29.47
C CYS A 41 0.62 -19.42 -28.21
N ALA A 42 0.88 -18.81 -27.06
CA ALA A 42 0.94 -19.53 -25.79
C ALA A 42 -0.41 -20.13 -25.41
N LEU A 43 -1.51 -19.41 -25.69
CA LEU A 43 -2.87 -19.94 -25.50
C LEU A 43 -3.18 -21.12 -26.43
N ALA A 44 -2.69 -21.09 -27.67
CA ALA A 44 -2.86 -22.18 -28.64
C ALA A 44 -2.21 -23.50 -28.18
N GLN A 45 -1.03 -23.42 -27.54
CA GLN A 45 -0.32 -24.59 -27.03
C GLN A 45 -1.09 -25.27 -25.89
N ASP A 46 -1.71 -24.50 -25.01
CA ASP A 46 -2.54 -25.01 -23.91
C ASP A 46 -3.81 -25.72 -24.40
N GLN A 47 -4.38 -25.26 -25.52
CA GLN A 47 -5.52 -25.90 -26.17
C GLN A 47 -5.15 -27.20 -26.92
N GLY A 48 -3.87 -27.57 -26.95
CA GLY A 48 -3.39 -28.77 -27.64
C GLY A 48 -3.45 -28.67 -29.17
N VAL A 49 -3.37 -27.46 -29.73
CA VAL A 49 -3.37 -27.22 -31.17
C VAL A 49 -2.00 -27.58 -31.74
N ASP A 50 -1.95 -28.58 -32.64
CA ASP A 50 -0.71 -29.14 -33.21
C ASP A 50 0.03 -28.19 -34.17
N ASN A 51 -0.61 -27.09 -34.63
CA ASN A 51 0.00 -26.11 -35.52
C ASN A 51 0.08 -24.70 -34.89
N PRO A 52 1.22 -24.33 -34.28
CA PRO A 52 1.38 -23.07 -33.56
C PRO A 52 1.73 -21.87 -34.46
N GLU A 53 1.72 -22.01 -35.79
CA GLU A 53 2.11 -20.92 -36.72
C GLU A 53 1.15 -19.73 -36.75
N ASN A 54 -0.09 -19.88 -36.26
CA ASN A 54 -1.16 -18.87 -36.43
C ASN A 54 -1.72 -18.28 -35.12
N GLY A 55 -1.21 -18.67 -33.94
CA GLY A 55 -1.89 -18.40 -32.67
C GLY A 55 -3.18 -19.22 -32.52
N ALA A 56 -3.89 -19.08 -31.39
CA ALA A 56 -5.22 -19.70 -31.26
C ALA A 56 -6.19 -19.01 -32.25
N GLU A 57 -6.93 -19.79 -33.04
CA GLU A 57 -7.80 -19.27 -34.14
C GLU A 57 -8.79 -18.20 -33.66
N ASP A 58 -9.23 -18.30 -32.40
CA ASP A 58 -10.17 -17.40 -31.75
C ASP A 58 -9.49 -16.47 -30.72
N CYS A 59 -8.21 -16.12 -30.91
CA CYS A 59 -7.51 -15.20 -30.02
C CYS A 59 -7.43 -13.78 -30.57
N GLU A 60 -7.84 -12.83 -29.73
CA GLU A 60 -7.70 -11.41 -29.98
C GLU A 60 -6.86 -10.78 -28.87
N GLY A 61 -6.02 -9.82 -29.22
CA GLY A 61 -5.34 -9.01 -28.22
C GLY A 61 -5.18 -7.57 -28.66
N GLN A 62 -4.60 -6.79 -27.78
CA GLN A 62 -4.31 -5.38 -27.98
C GLN A 62 -2.92 -5.11 -27.42
N ASP A 63 -2.02 -4.66 -28.30
CA ASP A 63 -0.80 -4.02 -27.85
C ASP A 63 -1.18 -2.67 -27.28
N LEU A 64 -0.83 -2.47 -26.02
CA LEU A 64 -1.00 -1.17 -25.41
C LEU A 64 0.22 -0.31 -25.77
N GLY A 65 1.40 -0.89 -26.08
CA GLY A 65 2.69 -0.24 -26.37
C GLY A 65 3.01 0.28 -27.79
N GLY A 66 2.05 0.71 -28.63
CA GLY A 66 2.30 1.24 -29.99
C GLY A 66 2.79 2.71 -30.06
N GLU A 67 2.87 3.34 -31.26
CA GLU A 67 3.28 4.77 -31.43
C GLU A 67 2.46 5.74 -30.55
N GLU A 68 1.19 5.43 -30.27
CA GLU A 68 0.30 6.22 -29.41
C GLU A 68 0.53 6.02 -27.90
N TRP A 69 1.28 4.97 -27.50
CA TRP A 69 1.55 4.66 -26.09
C TRP A 69 2.39 5.75 -25.43
N CYS A 70 3.29 6.41 -26.16
CA CYS A 70 4.14 7.44 -25.55
C CYS A 70 3.33 8.66 -25.12
N ASP A 71 2.37 9.10 -25.92
CA ASP A 71 1.51 10.22 -25.58
C ASP A 71 0.51 9.82 -24.48
N ALA A 72 -0.13 8.64 -24.59
CA ALA A 72 -1.06 8.16 -23.57
C ALA A 72 -0.39 7.86 -22.22
N ALA A 73 0.79 7.22 -22.22
CA ALA A 73 1.55 6.96 -21.02
C ALA A 73 2.21 8.21 -20.45
N ALA A 74 2.55 9.22 -21.28
CA ALA A 74 3.00 10.53 -20.81
C ALA A 74 1.87 11.33 -20.16
N GLU A 75 0.65 11.31 -20.71
CA GLU A 75 -0.54 11.91 -20.07
C GLU A 75 -0.88 11.24 -18.73
N LEU A 76 -0.62 9.93 -18.63
CA LEU A 76 -0.81 9.15 -17.40
C LEU A 76 0.43 9.11 -16.50
N ALA A 77 1.56 9.72 -16.92
CA ALA A 77 2.80 9.69 -16.18
C ALA A 77 2.64 10.50 -14.88
N LYS A 78 2.37 9.79 -13.78
CA LYS A 78 2.29 10.37 -12.45
C LYS A 78 3.64 10.91 -12.00
N GLN A 79 3.69 11.56 -10.84
CA GLN A 79 4.89 12.25 -10.34
C GLN A 79 6.20 11.42 -10.43
N ALA A 80 6.12 10.09 -10.36
CA ALA A 80 7.26 9.17 -10.39
C ALA A 80 7.55 8.46 -11.73
N LEU A 81 6.66 8.51 -12.73
CA LEU A 81 6.84 7.79 -13.99
C LEU A 81 7.22 8.72 -15.13
N ASN A 82 7.93 8.21 -16.13
CA ASN A 82 8.11 8.89 -17.41
C ASN A 82 7.86 7.92 -18.58
N ALA A 83 7.29 8.43 -19.66
CA ALA A 83 7.29 7.75 -20.94
C ALA A 83 8.36 8.41 -21.82
N THR A 84 9.32 7.63 -22.30
CA THR A 84 10.42 8.13 -23.13
C THR A 84 10.53 7.32 -24.40
N ASN A 85 10.68 8.01 -25.54
CA ASN A 85 10.95 7.36 -26.81
C ASN A 85 12.46 7.13 -26.95
N ILE A 86 12.86 5.87 -27.03
CA ILE A 86 14.25 5.44 -27.22
C ILE A 86 14.30 4.67 -28.54
N GLU A 87 14.95 5.23 -29.55
CA GLU A 87 15.15 4.59 -30.87
C GLU A 87 13.86 4.13 -31.57
N GLY A 88 12.75 4.84 -31.38
CA GLY A 88 11.46 4.49 -32.00
C GLY A 88 10.61 3.51 -31.18
N GLN A 89 11.07 3.11 -30.00
CA GLN A 89 10.30 2.33 -29.03
C GLN A 89 9.95 3.19 -27.82
N CYS A 90 8.71 3.10 -27.34
CA CYS A 90 8.31 3.83 -26.16
C CYS A 90 8.56 3.02 -24.88
N VAL A 91 9.28 3.60 -23.93
CA VAL A 91 9.64 2.98 -22.66
C VAL A 91 8.99 3.74 -21.51
N LEU A 92 8.13 3.05 -20.76
CA LEU A 92 7.59 3.52 -19.48
C LEU A 92 8.61 3.21 -18.38
N GLY A 93 9.26 4.23 -17.84
CA GLY A 93 10.25 4.10 -16.78
C GLY A 93 9.80 4.73 -15.48
N LEU A 94 10.40 4.26 -14.38
CA LEU A 94 10.48 5.09 -13.19
C LEU A 94 11.48 6.23 -13.46
N LYS A 95 11.11 7.46 -13.10
CA LYS A 95 11.99 8.63 -13.23
C LYS A 95 13.30 8.36 -12.48
N ALA A 96 14.41 8.80 -13.07
CA ALA A 96 15.71 8.76 -12.41
C ALA A 96 15.63 9.40 -11.03
N ASP A 97 16.44 8.90 -10.10
CA ASP A 97 16.54 9.38 -8.72
C ASP A 97 15.26 9.20 -7.87
N THR A 98 14.25 8.48 -8.38
CA THR A 98 13.01 8.20 -7.65
C THR A 98 13.15 6.95 -6.81
N VAL A 99 12.95 7.09 -5.51
CA VAL A 99 12.72 5.98 -4.58
C VAL A 99 11.21 5.85 -4.40
N THR A 100 10.66 4.67 -4.69
CA THR A 100 9.21 4.45 -4.49
C THR A 100 8.92 3.88 -3.13
N ARG A 101 9.81 3.02 -2.62
CA ARG A 101 9.76 2.44 -1.29
C ARG A 101 11.17 2.17 -0.79
N VAL A 102 11.31 2.06 0.52
CA VAL A 102 12.58 1.76 1.19
C VAL A 102 12.41 0.53 2.08
N PRO A 103 13.43 -0.32 2.25
CA PRO A 103 13.37 -1.54 3.06
C PRO A 103 13.47 -1.23 4.56
N ILE A 104 12.58 -0.39 5.08
CA ILE A 104 12.62 0.07 6.46
C ILE A 104 11.24 0.14 7.11
N ILE A 105 11.22 0.04 8.43
CA ILE A 105 10.06 0.36 9.26
C ILE A 105 10.45 1.30 10.41
N TRP A 106 9.56 2.21 10.78
CA TRP A 106 9.71 3.09 11.94
C TRP A 106 8.72 2.73 13.03
N VAL A 107 9.19 2.50 14.25
CA VAL A 107 8.34 2.16 15.40
C VAL A 107 8.65 3.06 16.58
N ASN A 108 7.65 3.78 17.07
CA ASN A 108 7.78 4.59 18.28
C ASN A 108 8.13 3.71 19.49
N SER A 109 9.08 4.17 20.29
CA SER A 109 9.32 3.70 21.66
C SER A 109 8.79 4.78 22.59
N THR A 110 7.47 4.79 22.77
CA THR A 110 6.71 5.94 23.28
C THR A 110 7.15 6.41 24.66
N ASN A 111 7.43 5.50 25.58
CA ASN A 111 7.85 5.88 26.93
C ASN A 111 9.34 6.27 26.99
N GLU A 112 10.14 5.90 25.99
CA GLU A 112 11.52 6.34 25.84
C GLU A 112 11.63 7.73 25.21
N GLN A 113 10.55 8.25 24.61
CA GLN A 113 10.56 9.49 23.81
C GLN A 113 11.47 9.38 22.59
N LYS A 114 11.41 8.19 21.98
CA LYS A 114 12.24 7.81 20.83
C LYS A 114 11.41 7.13 19.75
N VAL A 115 12.01 7.01 18.57
CA VAL A 115 11.53 6.19 17.46
C VAL A 115 12.69 5.30 16.99
N ALA A 116 12.42 4.01 16.80
CA ALA A 116 13.36 3.02 16.31
C ALA A 116 13.17 2.82 14.81
N LEU A 117 14.27 2.76 14.08
CA LEU A 117 14.34 2.41 12.67
C LEU A 117 14.83 0.98 12.55
N PHE A 118 14.09 0.13 11.85
CA PHE A 118 14.50 -1.24 11.54
C PHE A 118 14.66 -1.41 10.04
N ASP A 119 15.63 -2.23 9.66
CA ASP A 119 15.72 -2.83 8.33
C ASP A 119 14.57 -3.85 8.18
N SER A 120 13.70 -3.69 7.18
CA SER A 120 12.51 -4.53 7.03
C SER A 120 12.83 -5.93 6.50
N ALA A 121 13.97 -6.10 5.82
CA ALA A 121 14.37 -7.41 5.32
C ALA A 121 14.82 -8.30 6.50
N THR A 122 15.65 -7.77 7.38
CA THR A 122 16.33 -8.52 8.45
C THR A 122 15.69 -8.36 9.84
N GLY A 123 14.89 -7.32 10.04
CA GLY A 123 14.38 -6.90 11.35
C GLY A 123 15.44 -6.35 12.30
N GLN A 124 16.66 -6.09 11.80
CA GLN A 124 17.70 -5.47 12.60
C GLN A 124 17.36 -4.00 12.90
N GLU A 125 17.48 -3.61 14.16
CA GLU A 125 17.40 -2.20 14.54
C GLU A 125 18.65 -1.46 14.04
N ILE A 126 18.44 -0.48 13.16
CA ILE A 126 19.50 0.37 12.58
C ILE A 126 19.87 1.48 13.57
N LEU A 127 18.85 2.18 14.10
CA LEU A 127 19.03 3.26 15.06
C LEU A 127 17.80 3.48 15.93
N ARG A 128 17.97 4.26 16.99
CA ARG A 128 16.89 4.74 17.86
C ARG A 128 17.04 6.22 18.15
N ALA A 129 16.33 7.06 17.39
CA ALA A 129 16.43 8.51 17.44
C ALA A 129 15.50 9.13 18.49
N LYS A 130 15.87 10.30 19.02
CA LYS A 130 14.99 11.08 19.90
C LYS A 130 13.87 11.71 19.08
N THR A 131 12.65 11.69 19.61
CA THR A 131 11.53 12.40 19.00
C THR A 131 11.38 13.82 19.53
N TRP A 132 12.22 14.21 20.51
CA TRP A 132 12.28 15.55 21.13
C TRP A 132 10.96 16.06 21.73
N GLY A 133 9.92 15.22 21.76
CA GLY A 133 8.60 15.50 22.30
C GLY A 133 8.15 14.40 23.24
N ARG A 134 7.05 14.64 23.96
CA ARG A 134 6.50 13.68 24.91
C ARG A 134 5.42 12.80 24.27
N LEU A 135 5.53 11.52 24.56
CA LEU A 135 4.61 10.45 24.21
C LEU A 135 4.38 10.34 22.69
N SER A 136 5.44 10.01 21.95
CA SER A 136 5.36 9.75 20.50
C SER A 136 4.29 8.70 20.16
N ASN A 137 3.46 8.96 19.14
CA ASN A 137 2.25 8.17 18.91
C ASN A 137 1.87 7.89 17.45
N ARG A 138 2.25 8.73 16.47
CA ARG A 138 2.01 8.49 15.05
C ARG A 138 3.31 8.57 14.26
N THR A 139 3.33 7.86 13.15
CA THR A 139 4.35 7.89 12.09
C THR A 139 3.66 8.20 10.76
N ALA A 140 4.33 8.96 9.90
CA ALA A 140 4.04 8.96 8.47
C ALA A 140 5.40 8.95 7.74
N VAL A 141 5.69 7.86 7.05
CA VAL A 141 6.99 7.64 6.39
C VAL A 141 6.94 8.17 4.96
N ALA A 142 7.86 9.07 4.64
CA ALA A 142 7.99 9.68 3.32
C ALA A 142 8.64 8.71 2.32
N SER A 143 8.58 9.05 1.03
CA SER A 143 9.11 8.22 -0.06
C SER A 143 10.64 8.04 0.01
N ASP A 144 11.35 8.99 0.60
CA ASP A 144 12.80 8.92 0.86
C ASP A 144 13.15 8.12 2.14
N GLY A 145 12.15 7.61 2.86
CA GLY A 145 12.31 6.85 4.09
C GLY A 145 12.43 7.67 5.38
N SER A 146 12.46 9.00 5.28
CA SER A 146 12.35 9.88 6.46
C SER A 146 10.96 9.74 7.11
N VAL A 147 10.84 10.11 8.38
CA VAL A 147 9.60 9.91 9.14
C VAL A 147 9.11 11.16 9.84
N TRP A 148 7.83 11.45 9.66
CA TRP A 148 7.09 12.42 10.47
C TRP A 148 6.53 11.75 11.71
N ILE A 149 6.81 12.33 12.88
CA ILE A 149 6.36 11.83 14.18
C ILE A 149 5.52 12.89 14.88
N THR A 150 4.35 12.49 15.40
CA THR A 150 3.61 13.33 16.36
C THR A 150 3.89 12.88 17.78
N ASN A 151 3.90 13.85 18.69
CA ASN A 151 4.06 13.66 20.12
C ASN A 151 2.82 14.23 20.80
N ARG A 152 2.07 13.38 21.51
CA ARG A 152 0.70 13.72 21.95
C ARG A 152 0.66 14.74 23.08
N ASP A 153 1.76 14.96 23.79
CA ASP A 153 1.85 16.02 24.78
C ASP A 153 2.74 17.15 24.20
N SER A 154 2.17 18.36 24.06
CA SER A 154 2.84 19.64 23.73
C SER A 154 2.89 20.12 22.25
N TYR A 155 1.83 19.96 21.45
CA TYR A 155 1.75 20.41 20.02
C TYR A 155 2.90 19.93 19.12
N HIS A 156 3.68 18.95 19.56
CA HIS A 156 4.99 18.72 18.97
C HIS A 156 4.91 17.69 17.85
N TYR A 157 5.36 18.09 16.67
CA TYR A 157 5.63 17.20 15.55
C TYR A 157 7.05 17.43 15.03
N ILE A 158 7.65 16.38 14.49
CA ILE A 158 9.05 16.39 14.09
C ILE A 158 9.26 15.51 12.86
N HIS A 159 10.18 15.91 11.99
CA HIS A 159 10.60 15.17 10.81
C HIS A 159 12.04 14.69 11.00
N ILE A 160 12.26 13.38 10.90
CA ILE A 160 13.55 12.73 11.21
C ILE A 160 14.05 11.97 9.97
N GLY A 161 15.32 12.16 9.62
CA GLY A 161 15.99 11.47 8.52
C GLY A 161 16.38 10.03 8.86
N LEU A 162 16.75 9.25 7.83
CA LEU A 162 17.23 7.87 7.98
C LEU A 162 18.51 7.74 8.81
N ASP A 163 19.27 8.82 8.99
CA ASP A 163 20.45 8.92 9.85
C ASP A 163 20.11 9.26 11.31
N GLY A 164 18.83 9.51 11.61
CA GLY A 164 18.33 9.90 12.92
C GLY A 164 18.46 11.39 13.22
N ASN A 165 18.94 12.21 12.27
CA ASN A 165 19.02 13.65 12.43
C ASN A 165 17.64 14.30 12.24
N VAL A 166 17.42 15.41 12.94
CA VAL A 166 16.19 16.19 12.81
C VAL A 166 16.27 17.01 11.52
N LEU A 167 15.33 16.75 10.60
CA LEU A 167 15.19 17.53 9.37
C LEU A 167 14.45 18.84 9.65
N CYS A 168 13.39 18.78 10.45
CA CYS A 168 12.75 19.95 11.04
C CYS A 168 11.90 19.59 12.27
N ALA A 169 11.59 20.57 13.11
CA ALA A 169 10.64 20.42 14.22
C ALA A 169 9.61 21.57 14.26
N SER A 170 8.46 21.32 14.89
CA SER A 170 7.47 22.36 15.19
C SER A 170 8.01 23.40 16.17
N GLU A 171 7.42 24.60 16.14
CA GLU A 171 7.77 25.69 17.07
C GLU A 171 7.52 25.33 18.55
N TYR A 172 6.49 24.52 18.79
CA TYR A 172 6.07 24.09 20.12
C TYR A 172 6.66 22.73 20.48
N GLY A 173 6.99 22.54 21.76
CA GLY A 173 7.64 21.34 22.30
C GLY A 173 7.40 21.14 23.81
N PRO A 174 8.13 20.25 24.49
CA PRO A 174 7.95 19.97 25.92
C PRO A 174 8.03 21.19 26.86
N GLN A 175 8.58 22.30 26.37
CA GLN A 175 8.74 23.57 27.07
C GLN A 175 7.50 24.49 26.97
N THR A 176 6.58 24.23 26.05
CA THR A 176 5.41 25.08 25.84
C THR A 176 4.51 25.05 27.08
N SER A 177 4.17 26.23 27.60
CA SER A 177 3.30 26.34 28.78
C SER A 177 1.91 25.78 28.45
N PRO A 178 1.23 25.09 29.38
CA PRO A 178 -0.19 24.71 29.21
C PRO A 178 -1.12 25.89 28.90
N GLU A 179 -0.71 27.11 29.26
CA GLU A 179 -1.44 28.37 28.99
C GLU A 179 -1.31 28.84 27.53
N GLU A 180 -0.27 28.41 26.82
CA GLU A 180 -0.06 28.66 25.39
C GLU A 180 -0.76 27.60 24.51
N GLY A 181 -1.46 26.66 25.15
CA GLY A 181 -2.38 25.67 24.57
C GLY A 181 -1.99 24.21 24.91
N THR A 182 -2.88 23.25 24.66
CA THR A 182 -2.60 21.80 24.83
C THR A 182 -3.00 20.99 23.59
N GLY A 183 -2.24 21.19 22.53
CA GLY A 183 -2.49 20.49 21.28
C GLY A 183 -2.01 19.09 21.32
N TYR A 184 -2.97 18.20 21.24
CA TYR A 184 -2.74 16.78 21.11
C TYR A 184 -2.49 16.49 19.63
N ALA A 185 -1.23 16.61 19.19
CA ALA A 185 -0.81 16.13 17.89
C ALA A 185 -1.03 14.61 17.84
N ARG A 186 -2.07 14.20 17.12
CA ARG A 186 -2.66 12.84 17.22
C ARG A 186 -2.74 12.13 15.89
N ALA A 187 -2.59 12.84 14.78
CA ALA A 187 -2.71 12.29 13.46
C ALA A 187 -1.58 12.79 12.56
N ALA A 188 -1.11 11.93 11.67
CA ALA A 188 -0.13 12.25 10.64
C ALA A 188 -0.51 11.53 9.34
N ALA A 189 -0.39 12.22 8.22
CA ALA A 189 -0.41 11.67 6.87
C ALA A 189 0.56 12.46 5.98
N ILE A 190 0.85 11.96 4.79
CA ILE A 190 1.60 12.67 3.76
C ILE A 190 0.67 12.77 2.55
N ASP A 191 0.58 13.93 1.91
CA ASP A 191 -0.19 14.12 0.68
C ASP A 191 0.61 13.79 -0.57
N ALA A 192 -0.06 13.80 -1.73
CA ALA A 192 0.55 13.42 -3.00
C ALA A 192 1.71 14.34 -3.40
N ASP A 193 1.82 15.56 -2.85
CA ASP A 193 2.92 16.49 -3.12
C ASP A 193 4.10 16.29 -2.14
N GLY A 194 4.02 15.30 -1.25
CA GLY A 194 5.04 15.00 -0.25
C GLY A 194 4.96 15.90 0.99
N ASN A 195 3.90 16.68 1.16
CA ASN A 195 3.72 17.52 2.34
C ASN A 195 3.06 16.73 3.47
N ALA A 196 3.50 16.95 4.70
CA ALA A 196 2.91 16.31 5.85
C ALA A 196 1.64 17.03 6.30
N TRP A 197 0.66 16.25 6.76
CA TRP A 197 -0.56 16.73 7.40
C TRP A 197 -0.59 16.28 8.85
N ILE A 198 -0.64 17.23 9.77
CA ILE A 198 -0.63 16.99 11.21
C ILE A 198 -1.96 17.38 11.83
N GLY A 199 -2.61 16.44 12.49
CA GLY A 199 -3.89 16.65 13.17
C GLY A 199 -3.72 16.96 14.65
N PHE A 200 -4.30 18.06 15.10
CA PHE A 200 -4.40 18.48 16.49
C PHE A 200 -5.81 18.20 17.01
N TYR A 201 -5.92 17.15 17.82
CA TYR A 201 -7.20 16.54 18.20
C TYR A 201 -8.10 17.49 19.01
N ASN A 202 -7.58 18.15 20.04
CA ASN A 202 -8.38 19.01 20.93
C ASN A 202 -8.83 20.29 20.23
N GLU A 203 -7.99 20.80 19.34
CA GLU A 203 -8.21 22.04 18.59
C GLU A 203 -9.12 21.82 17.40
N LYS A 204 -9.35 20.57 16.99
CA LYS A 204 -10.02 20.23 15.73
C LYS A 204 -9.31 20.90 14.55
N GLN A 205 -7.99 20.82 14.51
CA GLN A 205 -7.18 21.46 13.47
C GLN A 205 -6.33 20.46 12.70
N ALA A 206 -6.17 20.70 11.40
CA ALA A 206 -5.19 20.03 10.56
C ALA A 206 -4.22 21.06 10.01
N VAL A 207 -2.92 20.79 10.10
CA VAL A 207 -1.86 21.67 9.57
C VAL A 207 -1.16 20.94 8.44
N LYS A 208 -1.03 21.63 7.31
CA LYS A 208 -0.18 21.22 6.20
C LYS A 208 1.23 21.79 6.42
N VAL A 209 2.23 20.93 6.36
CA VAL A 209 3.63 21.26 6.61
C VAL A 209 4.45 20.87 5.38
N SER A 210 5.31 21.77 4.93
CA SER A 210 6.18 21.49 3.78
C SER A 210 7.06 20.26 4.04
N GLY A 211 7.11 19.36 3.07
CA GLY A 211 7.98 18.18 3.14
C GLY A 211 9.46 18.47 2.92
N ASN A 212 9.81 19.64 2.38
CA ASN A 212 11.16 19.95 1.91
C ASN A 212 11.64 21.39 2.20
N GLU A 213 10.78 22.25 2.76
CA GLU A 213 11.15 23.62 3.13
C GLU A 213 11.04 23.84 4.64
N THR A 214 11.92 24.71 5.15
CA THR A 214 11.99 25.10 6.56
C THR A 214 11.91 26.63 6.69
N ASP A 215 11.43 27.14 7.82
CA ASP A 215 11.27 28.58 8.07
C ASP A 215 11.95 29.02 9.39
N GLY A 216 13.27 29.21 9.32
CA GLY A 216 14.11 29.57 10.46
C GLY A 216 14.56 28.36 11.29
N THR A 217 14.88 28.60 12.56
CA THR A 217 15.34 27.57 13.51
C THR A 217 14.50 27.57 14.78
N VAL A 218 14.48 26.45 15.49
CA VAL A 218 13.82 26.26 16.78
C VAL A 218 14.73 25.48 17.72
N MET A 219 14.68 25.79 19.01
CA MET A 219 15.37 25.02 20.05
C MET A 219 14.50 23.84 20.50
N VAL A 220 14.93 22.62 20.21
CA VAL A 220 14.32 21.41 20.78
C VAL A 220 14.97 21.05 22.11
N VAL A 221 14.19 20.45 23.02
CA VAL A 221 14.65 20.08 24.37
C VAL A 221 14.27 18.65 24.68
N ASP A 222 15.22 17.88 25.20
CA ASP A 222 14.97 16.50 25.56
C ASP A 222 13.97 16.44 26.73
N PRO A 223 12.81 15.77 26.56
CA PRO A 223 11.80 15.66 27.62
C PRO A 223 12.26 14.86 28.85
N ASN A 224 13.30 14.04 28.73
CA ASN A 224 13.86 13.25 29.82
C ASN A 224 15.02 13.96 30.54
N ASP A 225 15.71 14.88 29.87
CA ASP A 225 16.76 15.71 30.44
C ASP A 225 16.74 17.14 29.85
N PRO A 226 16.07 18.10 30.53
CA PRO A 226 15.92 19.46 30.03
C PRO A 226 17.23 20.24 29.84
N MET A 227 18.37 19.72 30.29
CA MET A 227 19.69 20.31 30.04
C MET A 227 20.22 19.99 28.63
N ILE A 228 19.64 19.00 27.96
CA ILE A 228 20.00 18.62 26.60
C ILE A 228 19.08 19.38 25.63
N THR A 229 19.67 20.30 24.87
CA THR A 229 18.99 21.10 23.86
C THR A 229 19.74 21.06 22.53
N GLU A 230 19.01 21.28 21.44
CA GLU A 230 19.58 21.32 20.09
C GLU A 230 18.85 22.40 19.26
N GLU A 231 19.61 23.18 18.48
CA GLU A 231 19.03 24.11 17.51
C GLU A 231 18.83 23.35 16.19
N VAL A 232 17.59 23.25 15.74
CA VAL A 232 17.21 22.51 14.53
C VAL A 232 16.39 23.39 13.60
N PRO A 233 16.27 23.06 12.30
CA PRO A 233 15.38 23.80 11.40
C PRO A 233 13.93 23.77 11.88
N LYS A 234 13.22 24.89 11.75
CA LYS A 234 11.78 24.95 12.03
C LYS A 234 10.99 24.50 10.81
N CYS A 235 10.03 23.60 10.98
CA CYS A 235 9.19 23.15 9.88
C CYS A 235 8.36 24.33 9.32
N LYS A 236 8.25 24.43 7.99
CA LYS A 236 7.44 25.47 7.34
C LYS A 236 5.98 25.02 7.26
N GLU A 237 5.11 25.65 8.06
CA GLU A 237 3.66 25.46 7.92
C GLU A 237 3.18 26.17 6.63
N LEU A 238 2.44 25.43 5.80
CA LEU A 238 1.85 25.92 4.55
C LEU A 238 0.41 26.40 4.77
N ALA A 239 -0.36 25.63 5.54
CA ALA A 239 -1.75 25.93 5.86
C ALA A 239 -2.15 25.39 7.23
N ARG A 240 -3.14 26.04 7.85
CA ARG A 240 -3.78 25.58 9.08
C ARG A 240 -5.29 25.67 8.92
N LEU A 241 -5.94 24.52 8.99
CA LEU A 241 -7.37 24.38 8.74
C LEU A 241 -8.11 24.04 10.02
N GLN A 242 -9.23 24.72 10.24
CA GLN A 242 -10.14 24.49 11.35
C GLN A 242 -11.28 23.58 10.90
N MET A 243 -11.58 22.55 11.68
CA MET A 243 -12.79 21.73 11.58
C MET A 243 -13.77 22.15 12.67
N GLU A 244 -15.06 22.04 12.37
CA GLU A 244 -16.17 22.38 13.27
C GLU A 244 -16.52 21.21 14.19
N THR A 245 -16.59 20.01 13.64
CA THR A 245 -17.09 18.81 14.35
C THR A 245 -16.06 17.69 14.48
N THR A 246 -15.09 17.63 13.58
CA THR A 246 -14.10 16.55 13.47
C THR A 246 -12.86 16.86 14.28
N SER A 247 -12.55 15.97 15.22
CA SER A 247 -11.34 16.02 16.04
C SER A 247 -10.33 15.03 15.45
N PRO A 248 -9.31 15.47 14.70
CA PRO A 248 -8.47 14.58 13.90
C PRO A 248 -7.66 13.66 14.80
N TYR A 249 -8.13 12.43 14.92
CA TYR A 249 -7.47 11.37 15.64
C TYR A 249 -6.59 10.55 14.71
N GLY A 250 -7.05 10.31 13.47
CA GLY A 250 -6.30 9.71 12.38
C GLY A 250 -6.41 10.56 11.10
N LEU A 251 -5.41 10.43 10.23
CA LEU A 251 -5.38 11.04 8.91
C LEU A 251 -4.89 10.00 7.90
N VAL A 252 -5.45 10.03 6.69
CA VAL A 252 -4.92 9.35 5.49
C VAL A 252 -5.12 10.26 4.29
N ALA A 253 -4.26 10.15 3.28
CA ALA A 253 -4.39 10.91 2.04
C ALA A 253 -4.59 9.95 0.85
N ASP A 254 -5.49 10.29 -0.06
CA ASP A 254 -5.63 9.59 -1.33
C ASP A 254 -4.76 10.22 -2.42
N GLY A 255 -4.68 9.56 -3.57
CA GLY A 255 -3.92 10.07 -4.72
C GLY A 255 -4.66 11.08 -5.60
N ASP A 256 -5.91 11.41 -5.28
CA ASP A 256 -6.67 12.47 -5.96
C ASP A 256 -6.39 13.84 -5.32
N GLY A 257 -5.64 13.86 -4.21
CA GLY A 257 -5.25 15.08 -3.50
C GLY A 257 -6.17 15.40 -2.32
N MET A 258 -6.92 14.42 -1.81
CA MET A 258 -7.73 14.60 -0.61
C MET A 258 -7.05 14.02 0.61
N VAL A 259 -7.29 14.66 1.75
CA VAL A 259 -6.91 14.17 3.07
C VAL A 259 -8.18 13.93 3.88
N TRP A 260 -8.27 12.75 4.46
CA TRP A 260 -9.40 12.30 5.26
C TRP A 260 -9.02 12.30 6.73
N ALA A 261 -9.82 12.95 7.56
CA ALA A 261 -9.66 12.96 9.02
C ALA A 261 -10.79 12.18 9.69
N GLY A 262 -10.45 11.38 10.69
CA GLY A 262 -11.42 10.64 11.51
C GLY A 262 -11.33 11.01 12.98
N THR A 263 -12.49 11.08 13.65
CA THR A 263 -12.58 11.29 15.09
C THR A 263 -12.62 9.97 15.85
N LEU A 264 -11.92 9.91 16.99
CA LEU A 264 -12.04 8.81 17.95
C LEU A 264 -13.45 8.75 18.53
N GLY A 265 -14.09 7.57 18.50
CA GLY A 265 -15.43 7.34 19.07
C GLY A 265 -16.54 7.23 18.01
N SER A 266 -17.77 7.63 18.33
CA SER A 266 -18.92 7.45 17.43
C SER A 266 -18.85 8.27 16.12
N GLY A 267 -17.80 9.08 15.96
CA GLY A 267 -17.14 9.37 14.69
C GLY A 267 -17.82 10.39 13.79
N THR A 268 -17.29 11.62 13.81
CA THR A 268 -17.33 12.54 12.66
C THR A 268 -16.07 12.36 11.81
N ILE A 269 -16.22 12.54 10.50
CA ILE A 269 -15.14 12.53 9.53
C ILE A 269 -15.08 13.87 8.81
N ALA A 270 -13.89 14.28 8.38
CA ALA A 270 -13.70 15.44 7.51
C ALA A 270 -13.00 15.02 6.22
N LYS A 271 -13.43 15.60 5.10
CA LYS A 271 -12.73 15.53 3.81
C LYS A 271 -12.07 16.89 3.55
N ILE A 272 -10.78 16.89 3.29
CA ILE A 272 -9.96 18.07 3.06
C ILE A 272 -9.37 17.99 1.65
N ASP A 273 -9.47 19.06 0.88
CA ASP A 273 -8.72 19.19 -0.37
C ASP A 273 -7.33 19.74 -0.04
N ALA A 274 -6.29 18.96 -0.34
CA ALA A 274 -4.92 19.33 0.00
C ALA A 274 -4.35 20.42 -0.91
N ARG A 275 -4.86 20.55 -2.14
CA ARG A 275 -4.39 21.53 -3.13
C ARG A 275 -5.08 22.87 -2.92
N GLU A 276 -6.39 22.86 -2.65
CA GLU A 276 -7.15 24.06 -2.31
C GLU A 276 -6.97 24.50 -0.85
N GLU A 277 -6.36 23.64 -0.02
CA GLU A 277 -6.12 23.87 1.40
C GLU A 277 -7.43 24.21 2.13
N LYS A 278 -8.43 23.33 1.97
CA LYS A 278 -9.79 23.60 2.41
C LYS A 278 -10.51 22.35 2.92
N VAL A 279 -11.26 22.48 4.01
CA VAL A 279 -12.24 21.47 4.45
C VAL A 279 -13.44 21.51 3.49
N LEU A 280 -13.65 20.43 2.74
CA LEU A 280 -14.74 20.29 1.78
C LEU A 280 -16.07 19.96 2.46
N GLY A 281 -16.02 19.14 3.51
CA GLY A 281 -17.20 18.71 4.24
C GLY A 281 -16.86 17.90 5.48
N GLU A 282 -17.81 17.87 6.40
CA GLU A 282 -17.77 17.03 7.59
C GLU A 282 -19.05 16.21 7.68
N TYR A 283 -18.91 14.95 8.06
CA TYR A 283 -19.99 13.96 7.98
C TYR A 283 -20.04 13.12 9.25
N THR A 284 -21.24 12.76 9.68
CA THR A 284 -21.45 11.83 10.80
C THR A 284 -21.84 10.47 10.24
N ILE A 285 -20.99 9.46 10.43
CA ILE A 285 -21.19 8.12 9.83
C ILE A 285 -22.57 7.53 10.16
N THR A 286 -23.01 7.68 11.41
CA THR A 286 -24.28 7.09 11.88
C THR A 286 -25.54 7.77 11.33
N GLU A 287 -25.39 8.98 10.77
CA GLU A 287 -26.49 9.75 10.20
C GLU A 287 -26.68 9.48 8.70
N GLN A 288 -25.77 8.73 8.08
CA GLN A 288 -25.82 8.47 6.65
C GLN A 288 -26.90 7.43 6.28
N PRO A 289 -27.59 7.57 5.13
CA PRO A 289 -28.68 6.67 4.75
C PRO A 289 -28.30 5.19 4.66
N ALA A 290 -27.10 4.90 4.14
CA ALA A 290 -26.61 3.53 3.97
C ALA A 290 -26.35 2.81 5.32
N TRP A 291 -26.05 3.58 6.38
CA TRP A 291 -25.67 3.04 7.68
C TRP A 291 -26.70 2.09 8.27
N GLN A 292 -27.99 2.46 8.27
CA GLN A 292 -29.03 1.67 8.93
C GLN A 292 -29.22 0.29 8.28
N GLY A 293 -29.19 0.24 6.94
CA GLY A 293 -29.32 -1.01 6.21
C GLY A 293 -28.12 -1.95 6.41
N LEU A 294 -26.91 -1.39 6.46
CA LEU A 294 -25.69 -2.16 6.71
C LEU A 294 -25.61 -2.65 8.16
N LEU A 295 -26.01 -1.81 9.13
CA LEU A 295 -26.03 -2.17 10.54
C LEU A 295 -27.01 -3.32 10.83
N MET A 296 -28.16 -3.33 10.15
CA MET A 296 -29.14 -4.42 10.27
C MET A 296 -28.55 -5.75 9.81
N LYS A 297 -27.78 -5.77 8.71
CA LYS A 297 -27.09 -6.98 8.23
C LYS A 297 -26.07 -7.50 9.26
N LEU A 298 -25.31 -6.61 9.90
CA LEU A 298 -24.39 -7.00 10.98
C LEU A 298 -25.13 -7.60 12.18
N GLN A 299 -26.26 -7.00 12.56
CA GLN A 299 -27.07 -7.51 13.66
C GLN A 299 -27.64 -8.90 13.37
N GLU A 300 -28.10 -9.15 12.13
CA GLU A 300 -28.55 -10.47 11.68
C GLU A 300 -27.41 -11.50 11.70
N ALA A 301 -26.18 -11.07 11.43
CA ALA A 301 -24.97 -11.88 11.56
C ALA A 301 -24.49 -12.05 13.01
N GLY A 302 -25.16 -11.44 14.01
CA GLY A 302 -24.80 -11.55 15.42
C GLY A 302 -23.59 -10.70 15.84
N VAL A 303 -23.17 -9.75 15.01
CA VAL A 303 -22.02 -8.87 15.26
C VAL A 303 -22.42 -7.70 16.17
N SER A 304 -21.51 -7.27 17.05
CA SER A 304 -21.71 -6.08 17.89
C SER A 304 -21.80 -4.82 17.02
N THR A 305 -22.82 -4.00 17.25
CA THR A 305 -23.12 -2.83 16.39
C THR A 305 -22.63 -1.51 16.98
N GLY A 306 -21.92 -1.52 18.10
CA GLY A 306 -21.36 -0.31 18.70
C GLY A 306 -20.30 0.33 17.80
N LEU A 307 -20.29 1.66 17.68
CA LEU A 307 -19.32 2.40 16.85
C LEU A 307 -18.32 3.21 17.68
N SER A 308 -17.03 2.94 17.45
CA SER A 308 -15.89 3.66 18.02
C SER A 308 -14.72 3.60 17.03
N LEU A 309 -14.66 4.58 16.14
CA LEU A 309 -13.62 4.68 15.10
C LEU A 309 -12.25 4.93 15.72
N TYR A 310 -11.21 4.40 15.08
CA TYR A 310 -9.84 4.52 15.59
C TYR A 310 -8.78 4.71 14.49
N GLY A 311 -8.17 3.62 14.03
CA GLY A 311 -7.15 3.62 12.98
C GLY A 311 -7.79 3.79 11.62
N MET A 312 -6.98 4.28 10.68
CA MET A 312 -7.42 4.58 9.33
C MET A 312 -6.43 3.97 8.32
N ALA A 313 -6.98 3.51 7.20
CA ALA A 313 -6.23 3.16 6.00
C ALA A 313 -6.96 3.75 4.79
N ILE A 314 -6.33 3.65 3.62
CA ILE A 314 -6.92 4.05 2.35
C ILE A 314 -6.63 2.95 1.34
N ASP A 315 -7.63 2.56 0.54
CA ASP A 315 -7.45 1.52 -0.46
C ASP A 315 -6.97 2.07 -1.80
N PHE A 316 -6.62 1.16 -2.70
CA PHE A 316 -6.08 1.51 -4.02
C PHE A 316 -7.02 2.24 -4.96
N ASP A 317 -8.31 2.33 -4.62
CA ASP A 317 -9.27 3.13 -5.36
C ASP A 317 -9.49 4.50 -4.69
N GLY A 318 -8.78 4.79 -3.59
CA GLY A 318 -8.85 6.06 -2.85
C GLY A 318 -9.94 6.11 -1.79
N ASN A 319 -10.56 4.98 -1.46
CA ASN A 319 -11.62 4.94 -0.45
C ASN A 319 -11.03 4.85 0.95
N PRO A 320 -11.44 5.71 1.91
CA PRO A 320 -10.95 5.63 3.28
C PRO A 320 -11.64 4.52 4.07
N TRP A 321 -10.84 3.85 4.89
CA TRP A 321 -11.25 2.78 5.79
C TRP A 321 -10.99 3.15 7.24
N PHE A 322 -11.90 2.75 8.13
CA PHE A 322 -11.82 3.03 9.56
C PHE A 322 -12.03 1.76 10.38
N GLY A 323 -11.17 1.53 11.37
CA GLY A 323 -11.34 0.43 12.32
C GLY A 323 -12.37 0.79 13.38
N ASN A 324 -13.31 -0.11 13.63
CA ASN A 324 -14.27 0.03 14.72
C ASN A 324 -13.91 -0.84 15.92
N THR A 325 -13.42 -0.18 16.97
CA THR A 325 -12.94 -0.80 18.20
C THR A 325 -14.05 -1.35 19.11
N SER A 326 -15.31 -0.96 18.93
CA SER A 326 -16.43 -1.45 19.77
C SER A 326 -17.31 -2.50 19.10
N GLY A 327 -17.25 -2.60 17.77
CA GLY A 327 -18.09 -3.49 16.98
C GLY A 327 -17.38 -4.71 16.39
N GLY A 328 -16.05 -4.67 16.28
CA GLY A 328 -15.29 -5.76 15.64
C GLY A 328 -15.50 -5.81 14.11
N PHE A 329 -15.56 -4.64 13.47
CA PHE A 329 -15.66 -4.50 12.02
C PHE A 329 -14.88 -3.28 11.53
N ALA A 330 -14.74 -3.11 10.21
CA ALA A 330 -14.23 -1.90 9.59
C ALA A 330 -15.31 -1.20 8.75
N VAL A 331 -15.22 0.13 8.67
CA VAL A 331 -16.12 0.97 7.85
C VAL A 331 -15.34 1.45 6.64
N LYS A 332 -15.87 1.21 5.44
CA LYS A 332 -15.35 1.78 4.18
C LYS A 332 -16.29 2.88 3.70
N LEU A 333 -15.73 4.00 3.25
CA LEU A 333 -16.50 5.09 2.64
C LEU A 333 -16.17 5.27 1.17
N ASP A 334 -17.11 5.81 0.42
CA ASP A 334 -16.92 6.26 -0.94
C ASP A 334 -16.08 7.53 -0.94
N LYS A 335 -15.00 7.56 -1.72
CA LYS A 335 -14.12 8.73 -1.74
C LYS A 335 -14.83 9.98 -2.29
N ASP A 336 -15.76 9.85 -3.23
CA ASP A 336 -16.34 10.98 -3.93
C ASP A 336 -17.52 11.56 -3.14
N THR A 337 -18.39 10.69 -2.61
CA THR A 337 -19.60 11.11 -1.89
C THR A 337 -19.45 11.15 -0.37
N ALA A 338 -18.41 10.51 0.18
CA ALA A 338 -18.22 10.25 1.62
C ALA A 338 -19.29 9.33 2.25
N ASP A 339 -20.11 8.65 1.44
CA ASP A 339 -21.12 7.70 1.92
C ASP A 339 -20.50 6.37 2.37
N VAL A 340 -21.06 5.71 3.37
CA VAL A 340 -20.66 4.35 3.77
C VAL A 340 -20.96 3.37 2.63
N LEU A 341 -19.90 2.74 2.11
CA LEU A 341 -19.98 1.69 1.09
C LEU A 341 -20.30 0.33 1.71
N LEU A 342 -19.55 -0.05 2.75
CA LEU A 342 -19.66 -1.36 3.39
C LEU A 342 -19.16 -1.37 4.83
N LEU A 343 -19.55 -2.43 5.56
CA LEU A 343 -19.05 -2.77 6.88
C LEU A 343 -18.39 -4.15 6.81
N ALA A 344 -17.06 -4.20 6.78
CA ALA A 344 -16.30 -5.44 6.67
C ALA A 344 -16.16 -6.11 8.04
N HIS A 345 -16.59 -7.35 8.16
CA HIS A 345 -16.56 -8.11 9.40
C HIS A 345 -16.11 -9.55 9.16
N SER A 346 -15.51 -10.16 10.17
CA SER A 346 -15.14 -11.57 10.12
C SER A 346 -16.35 -12.51 10.28
N PRO A 347 -16.28 -13.76 9.79
CA PRO A 347 -17.17 -14.80 10.22
C PRO A 347 -16.91 -15.09 11.72
N ASP A 348 -17.91 -14.88 12.57
CA ASP A 348 -17.82 -15.08 14.02
C ASP A 348 -18.01 -16.57 14.41
N GLN A 349 -17.36 -17.49 13.68
CA GLN A 349 -17.60 -18.93 13.82
C GLN A 349 -16.72 -19.58 14.89
N THR A 350 -15.51 -19.09 15.08
CA THR A 350 -14.54 -19.54 16.09
C THR A 350 -14.01 -18.37 16.91
N ALA A 351 -13.18 -18.65 17.91
CA ALA A 351 -12.51 -17.59 18.66
C ALA A 351 -11.32 -16.96 17.91
N MET A 352 -10.82 -17.60 16.84
CA MET A 352 -9.66 -17.12 16.07
C MET A 352 -10.06 -16.19 14.93
N ASP A 353 -11.14 -16.51 14.24
CA ASP A 353 -11.66 -15.71 13.12
C ASP A 353 -12.45 -14.50 13.60
N LYS A 354 -13.01 -14.50 14.81
CA LYS A 354 -13.74 -13.35 15.37
C LYS A 354 -12.85 -12.13 15.61
N LEU A 355 -13.03 -11.10 14.77
CA LEU A 355 -12.51 -9.76 14.97
C LEU A 355 -13.26 -9.06 16.13
N THR A 356 -12.53 -8.66 17.17
CA THR A 356 -13.13 -8.09 18.38
C THR A 356 -12.88 -6.60 18.55
N ASN A 357 -11.68 -6.13 18.21
CA ASN A 357 -11.28 -4.72 18.36
C ASN A 357 -10.45 -4.27 17.16
N ALA A 358 -11.12 -3.89 16.06
CA ALA A 358 -10.45 -3.38 14.87
C ALA A 358 -9.74 -2.05 15.16
N ARG A 359 -8.42 -2.10 15.40
CA ARG A 359 -7.68 -0.97 15.96
C ARG A 359 -6.93 -0.18 14.91
N SER A 360 -6.02 -0.83 14.20
CA SER A 360 -5.33 -0.25 13.03
C SER A 360 -5.59 -1.07 11.80
N LEU A 361 -5.43 -0.41 10.66
CA LEU A 361 -5.59 -0.96 9.35
C LEU A 361 -4.36 -0.63 8.54
N GLY A 362 -3.99 -1.54 7.66
CA GLY A 362 -2.91 -1.39 6.70
C GLY A 362 -3.32 -2.03 5.40
N ILE A 363 -2.62 -1.68 4.34
CA ILE A 363 -2.83 -2.25 3.01
C ILE A 363 -1.58 -3.00 2.58
N ASP A 364 -1.76 -4.18 2.01
CA ASP A 364 -0.67 -4.93 1.39
C ASP A 364 -0.49 -4.57 -0.09
N GLN A 365 0.53 -5.14 -0.73
CA GLN A 365 0.81 -4.88 -2.16
C GLN A 365 -0.26 -5.45 -3.11
N ARG A 366 -1.10 -6.39 -2.64
CA ARG A 366 -2.22 -6.97 -3.41
C ARG A 366 -3.46 -6.09 -3.31
N GLY A 367 -3.49 -5.20 -2.32
CA GLY A 367 -4.58 -4.27 -2.03
C GLY A 367 -5.50 -4.77 -0.92
N HIS A 368 -5.17 -5.89 -0.27
CA HIS A 368 -5.97 -6.43 0.83
C HIS A 368 -5.83 -5.53 2.06
N ILE A 369 -6.90 -5.45 2.83
CA ILE A 369 -6.97 -4.69 4.07
C ILE A 369 -6.66 -5.61 5.23
N TRP A 370 -5.64 -5.25 6.00
CA TRP A 370 -5.17 -6.00 7.15
C TRP A 370 -5.50 -5.25 8.44
N ILE A 371 -6.17 -5.91 9.37
CA ILE A 371 -6.69 -5.30 10.60
C ILE A 371 -6.03 -5.94 11.81
N ALA A 372 -5.35 -5.13 12.61
CA ALA A 372 -4.83 -5.55 13.89
C ALA A 372 -5.94 -5.56 14.96
N ASP A 373 -6.19 -6.73 15.56
CA ASP A 373 -7.12 -6.84 16.68
C ASP A 373 -6.38 -6.56 18.00
N ASN A 374 -6.71 -5.45 18.65
CA ASN A 374 -5.99 -4.98 19.83
C ASN A 374 -6.10 -5.91 21.05
N TYR A 375 -7.22 -6.63 21.18
CA TYR A 375 -7.49 -7.47 22.35
C TYR A 375 -7.11 -8.93 22.17
N THR A 376 -6.66 -9.29 20.97
CA THR A 376 -6.20 -10.63 20.66
C THR A 376 -4.77 -10.58 20.15
N ARG A 377 -4.27 -11.73 19.71
CA ARG A 377 -2.99 -11.87 19.00
C ARG A 377 -3.20 -12.06 17.50
N PHE A 378 -4.41 -11.84 17.01
CA PHE A 378 -4.77 -12.11 15.63
C PHE A 378 -4.76 -10.83 14.80
N VAL A 379 -4.37 -11.00 13.54
CA VAL A 379 -4.52 -9.99 12.51
C VAL A 379 -5.41 -10.59 11.43
N HIS A 380 -6.38 -9.81 10.99
CA HIS A 380 -7.43 -10.27 10.06
C HIS A 380 -7.22 -9.65 8.69
N GLU A 381 -7.32 -10.48 7.66
CA GLU A 381 -7.16 -10.08 6.26
C GLU A 381 -8.51 -10.04 5.56
N PHE A 382 -8.72 -8.98 4.78
CA PHE A 382 -9.93 -8.73 4.00
C PHE A 382 -9.58 -8.32 2.57
N LEU A 383 -10.38 -8.75 1.62
CA LEU A 383 -10.36 -8.18 0.27
C LEU A 383 -10.92 -6.74 0.30
N PRO A 384 -10.60 -5.89 -0.71
CA PRO A 384 -11.13 -4.52 -0.82
C PRO A 384 -12.67 -4.40 -0.87
N ASP A 385 -13.36 -5.48 -1.21
CA ASP A 385 -14.83 -5.56 -1.23
C ASP A 385 -15.42 -5.98 0.14
N GLY A 386 -14.58 -6.09 1.18
CA GLY A 386 -14.97 -6.47 2.53
C GLY A 386 -15.08 -7.98 2.76
N THR A 387 -14.79 -8.82 1.76
CA THR A 387 -14.75 -10.28 1.92
C THR A 387 -13.64 -10.68 2.88
N TYR A 388 -13.97 -11.45 3.92
CA TYR A 388 -12.98 -11.98 4.86
C TYR A 388 -12.14 -13.10 4.23
N VAL A 389 -10.82 -13.04 4.42
CA VAL A 389 -9.89 -14.04 3.92
C VAL A 389 -9.46 -15.00 5.03
N GLN A 390 -8.79 -14.49 6.07
CA GLN A 390 -8.22 -15.29 7.15
C GLN A 390 -7.89 -14.47 8.40
N ALA A 391 -7.48 -15.17 9.46
CA ALA A 391 -6.84 -14.60 10.63
C ALA A 391 -5.46 -15.26 10.82
N VAL A 392 -4.43 -14.44 11.03
CA VAL A 392 -3.05 -14.88 11.28
C VAL A 392 -2.74 -14.79 12.77
N ASP A 393 -2.28 -15.88 13.37
CA ASP A 393 -1.79 -15.90 14.76
C ASP A 393 -0.40 -15.26 14.81
N THR A 394 -0.27 -14.12 15.49
CA THR A 394 0.99 -13.36 15.55
C THR A 394 1.97 -13.85 16.62
N THR A 395 1.74 -15.02 17.22
CA THR A 395 2.66 -15.60 18.22
C THR A 395 4.09 -15.67 17.67
N CYS A 396 5.03 -15.12 18.42
CA CYS A 396 6.43 -15.05 18.03
C CYS A 396 7.07 -16.45 17.97
N PRO A 397 8.13 -16.66 17.16
CA PRO A 397 8.81 -17.95 17.08
C PRO A 397 9.45 -18.40 18.41
N ASP A 398 9.76 -17.45 19.30
CA ASP A 398 10.24 -17.71 20.67
C ASP A 398 9.12 -18.05 21.67
N GLY A 399 7.86 -18.13 21.21
CA GLY A 399 6.68 -18.44 22.00
C GLY A 399 6.05 -17.24 22.71
N ALA A 400 6.61 -16.03 22.56
CA ALA A 400 5.98 -14.83 23.12
C ALA A 400 4.65 -14.53 22.42
N VAL A 401 3.61 -14.26 23.20
CA VAL A 401 2.25 -13.99 22.69
C VAL A 401 2.02 -12.47 22.67
N PRO A 402 1.90 -11.85 21.48
CA PRO A 402 1.58 -10.44 21.39
C PRO A 402 0.20 -10.10 21.95
N SER A 403 0.08 -8.90 22.48
CA SER A 403 -1.21 -8.28 22.78
C SER A 403 -1.09 -6.76 22.66
N GLY A 404 -2.23 -6.07 22.61
CA GLY A 404 -2.21 -4.63 22.35
C GLY A 404 -1.64 -4.35 20.96
N LEU A 405 -2.12 -5.08 19.94
CA LEU A 405 -1.74 -4.82 18.56
C LEU A 405 -2.27 -3.44 18.17
N LEU A 406 -1.38 -2.57 17.72
CA LEU A 406 -1.68 -1.15 17.51
C LEU A 406 -1.39 -0.65 16.12
N GLY A 407 -0.34 -1.10 15.45
CA GLY A 407 0.04 -0.60 14.12
C GLY A 407 0.24 -1.72 13.15
N ILE A 408 -0.04 -1.45 11.88
CA ILE A 408 0.14 -2.42 10.82
C ILE A 408 0.48 -1.74 9.49
N GLY A 409 1.41 -2.28 8.73
CA GLY A 409 1.79 -1.78 7.40
C GLY A 409 2.60 -2.82 6.62
N SER A 410 2.59 -2.73 5.29
CA SER A 410 3.38 -3.63 4.44
C SER A 410 4.77 -3.04 4.17
N ASP A 411 5.81 -3.84 4.24
CA ASP A 411 7.15 -3.42 3.81
C ASP A 411 7.33 -3.53 2.29
N ILE A 412 8.53 -3.21 1.82
CA ILE A 412 8.89 -3.24 0.40
C ILE A 412 8.78 -4.63 -0.24
N ASP A 413 9.00 -5.69 0.54
CA ASP A 413 8.93 -7.08 0.10
C ASP A 413 7.50 -7.62 0.10
N GLY A 414 6.58 -6.87 0.71
CA GLY A 414 5.15 -7.20 0.77
C GLY A 414 4.76 -7.95 2.03
N ASP A 415 5.71 -8.11 2.94
CA ASP A 415 5.48 -8.69 4.26
C ASP A 415 4.78 -7.66 5.16
N MET A 416 3.93 -8.16 6.05
CA MET A 416 3.18 -7.31 6.97
C MET A 416 3.92 -7.16 8.29
N TRP A 417 4.00 -5.93 8.78
CA TRP A 417 4.59 -5.59 10.08
C TRP A 417 3.53 -5.14 11.05
N VAL A 418 3.51 -5.72 12.25
CA VAL A 418 2.46 -5.48 13.25
C VAL A 418 3.07 -5.08 14.59
N VAL A 419 2.74 -3.89 15.09
CA VAL A 419 3.31 -3.37 16.34
C VAL A 419 2.49 -3.87 17.54
N SER A 420 3.15 -4.55 18.48
CA SER A 420 2.56 -4.96 19.76
C SER A 420 3.04 -4.06 20.90
N GLN A 421 2.12 -3.29 21.44
CA GLN A 421 2.39 -2.35 22.54
C GLN A 421 2.88 -3.05 23.80
N ASN A 422 2.19 -4.13 24.20
CA ASN A 422 2.46 -4.77 25.48
C ASN A 422 3.69 -5.69 25.41
N LEU A 423 4.00 -6.21 24.22
CA LEU A 423 5.19 -7.02 24.01
C LEU A 423 6.46 -6.17 23.81
N GLY A 424 6.31 -4.90 23.40
CA GLY A 424 7.46 -4.03 23.12
C GLY A 424 8.20 -4.41 21.83
N ARG A 425 7.49 -5.03 20.87
CA ARG A 425 8.06 -5.57 19.63
C ARG A 425 7.11 -5.37 18.45
N ALA A 426 7.66 -5.36 17.25
CA ALA A 426 6.94 -5.49 15.99
C ALA A 426 7.07 -6.93 15.46
N VAL A 427 5.97 -7.51 15.00
CA VAL A 427 5.88 -8.85 14.42
C VAL A 427 5.95 -8.74 12.91
N LYS A 428 6.85 -9.46 12.26
CA LYS A 428 6.90 -9.60 10.81
C LYS A 428 6.14 -10.85 10.39
N ILE A 429 5.17 -10.69 9.52
CA ILE A 429 4.36 -11.76 8.91
C ILE A 429 4.82 -11.87 7.45
N LYS A 430 5.38 -13.02 7.11
CA LYS A 430 5.71 -13.37 5.73
C LYS A 430 4.41 -13.60 4.97
N ILE A 431 4.19 -12.81 3.93
CA ILE A 431 3.04 -13.01 3.03
C ILE A 431 3.46 -13.98 1.93
N ALA A 432 2.68 -15.04 1.75
CA ALA A 432 2.92 -16.02 0.72
C ALA A 432 2.72 -15.36 -0.67
N ASN A 433 3.80 -15.34 -1.46
CA ASN A 433 3.77 -14.84 -2.85
C ASN A 433 3.04 -15.81 -3.80
N ASP A 434 2.85 -17.06 -3.38
CA ASP A 434 2.15 -18.12 -4.10
C ASP A 434 0.91 -18.53 -3.28
N PRO A 435 -0.32 -18.42 -3.82
CA PRO A 435 -1.54 -18.91 -3.18
C PRO A 435 -1.50 -20.40 -2.78
N MET A 436 -0.57 -21.18 -3.37
CA MET A 436 -0.33 -22.58 -3.05
C MET A 436 0.75 -22.83 -1.99
N ALA A 437 1.57 -21.82 -1.65
CA ALA A 437 2.52 -21.93 -0.55
C ALA A 437 1.79 -21.80 0.80
N MET A 438 2.23 -22.61 1.77
CA MET A 438 1.63 -22.68 3.12
C MET A 438 1.36 -21.29 3.70
N SER A 439 0.16 -21.13 4.30
CA SER A 439 -0.40 -19.95 4.97
C SER A 439 0.61 -18.93 5.48
N ASP A 440 0.27 -17.64 5.39
CA ASP A 440 1.06 -16.55 5.98
C ASP A 440 1.57 -16.89 7.38
N THR A 441 2.87 -16.71 7.58
CA THR A 441 3.57 -17.17 8.79
C THR A 441 4.28 -16.03 9.47
N VAL A 442 4.39 -16.10 10.79
CA VAL A 442 5.25 -15.18 11.54
C VAL A 442 6.71 -15.53 11.28
N GLU A 443 7.44 -14.62 10.63
CA GLU A 443 8.87 -14.76 10.35
C GLU A 443 9.70 -14.44 11.61
N GLY A 444 9.30 -13.40 12.35
CA GLY A 444 10.05 -12.95 13.53
C GLY A 444 9.37 -11.83 14.29
N CYS A 445 9.91 -11.53 15.47
CA CYS A 445 9.48 -10.42 16.32
C CYS A 445 10.69 -9.58 16.73
N PHE A 446 10.60 -8.26 16.54
CA PHE A 446 11.73 -7.34 16.59
C PHE A 446 11.48 -6.14 17.51
N PRO A 447 12.46 -5.65 18.29
CA PRO A 447 13.80 -6.20 18.43
C PRO A 447 13.76 -7.62 19.00
N LEU A 448 14.78 -8.43 18.71
CA LEU A 448 14.87 -9.78 19.27
C LEU A 448 14.93 -9.70 20.79
N GLN A 449 14.32 -10.67 21.47
CA GLN A 449 14.46 -10.76 22.92
C GLN A 449 15.95 -10.98 23.24
N PRO A 450 16.56 -10.15 24.10
CA PRO A 450 17.97 -10.32 24.38
C PRO A 450 18.21 -11.62 25.15
N GLU A 451 19.20 -12.40 24.71
CA GLU A 451 19.58 -13.67 25.33
C GLU A 451 20.10 -13.50 26.77
N GLN A 452 20.54 -12.29 27.13
CA GLN A 452 20.98 -11.89 28.46
C GLN A 452 20.32 -10.56 28.88
N PRO A 453 19.86 -10.42 30.14
CA PRO A 453 19.17 -9.22 30.64
C PRO A 453 20.03 -7.95 30.72
N ASP A 454 21.33 -8.02 30.40
CA ASP A 454 22.28 -6.90 30.35
C ASP A 454 22.58 -6.41 28.91
N ALA A 455 21.90 -6.96 27.90
CA ALA A 455 22.14 -6.61 26.51
C ALA A 455 21.74 -5.16 26.16
N THR A 456 22.51 -4.56 25.26
CA THR A 456 22.45 -3.14 24.87
C THR A 456 21.27 -2.74 24.00
N ASN A 457 20.40 -3.67 23.60
CA ASN A 457 19.18 -3.33 22.86
C ASN A 457 17.91 -3.74 23.63
N PRO A 458 17.35 -2.85 24.47
CA PRO A 458 16.12 -3.14 25.19
C PRO A 458 14.93 -3.18 24.23
N LEU A 459 13.92 -3.99 24.59
CA LEU A 459 12.60 -3.95 23.97
C LEU A 459 12.07 -2.51 23.87
N LEU A 460 11.21 -2.25 22.90
CA LEU A 460 10.57 -0.95 22.76
C LEU A 460 9.66 -0.70 23.97
N SER A 461 9.71 0.50 24.53
CA SER A 461 8.94 0.84 25.72
C SER A 461 7.54 1.34 25.35
N SER A 462 6.54 0.45 25.46
CA SER A 462 5.13 0.68 25.12
C SER A 462 4.95 1.30 23.72
N PRO A 463 5.41 0.62 22.64
CA PRO A 463 5.38 1.18 21.31
C PRO A 463 3.95 1.50 20.86
N TYR A 464 3.69 2.78 20.62
CA TYR A 464 2.40 3.28 20.19
C TYR A 464 2.56 3.86 18.79
N THR A 465 2.42 3.01 17.79
CA THR A 465 2.53 3.36 16.37
C THR A 465 1.33 2.73 15.69
N TYR A 466 0.48 3.53 15.04
CA TYR A 466 -0.80 3.05 14.48
C TYR A 466 -1.26 3.81 13.24
N SER A 467 -0.29 4.41 12.55
CA SER A 467 -0.40 5.04 11.22
C SER A 467 0.71 4.46 10.33
N ASP A 468 0.96 5.08 9.18
CA ASP A 468 1.91 4.59 8.19
C ASP A 468 3.34 4.48 8.76
N LEU A 469 3.74 3.26 9.09
CA LEU A 469 5.01 2.92 9.74
C LEU A 469 6.06 2.39 8.76
N THR A 470 5.65 2.08 7.54
CA THR A 470 6.51 1.51 6.46
C THR A 470 6.57 2.43 5.23
N GLY A 471 5.70 3.43 5.14
CA GLY A 471 5.54 4.28 3.96
C GLY A 471 4.62 3.66 2.92
N SER A 472 4.02 2.49 3.19
CA SER A 472 3.19 1.78 2.22
C SER A 472 1.97 2.57 1.80
N THR A 473 1.35 3.31 2.71
CA THR A 473 0.15 4.09 2.37
C THR A 473 0.51 5.21 1.40
N ASN A 474 1.57 5.96 1.72
CA ASN A 474 2.06 7.02 0.86
C ASN A 474 2.49 6.49 -0.52
N ALA A 475 3.33 5.45 -0.54
CA ALA A 475 3.89 4.92 -1.77
C ALA A 475 2.83 4.27 -2.68
N LEU A 476 2.00 3.39 -2.12
CA LEU A 476 1.08 2.57 -2.90
C LEU A 476 -0.21 3.33 -3.23
N VAL A 477 -0.66 4.26 -2.39
CA VAL A 477 -1.99 4.87 -2.56
C VAL A 477 -1.93 6.36 -2.82
N THR A 478 -1.20 7.11 -2.00
CA THR A 478 -1.23 8.57 -2.04
C THR A 478 -0.44 9.11 -3.23
N SER A 479 0.87 8.90 -3.25
CA SER A 479 1.71 9.39 -4.35
C SER A 479 1.64 8.48 -5.58
N GLN A 480 1.13 7.25 -5.42
CA GLN A 480 1.02 6.25 -6.49
C GLN A 480 2.35 6.11 -7.25
N LEU A 481 3.46 6.12 -6.50
CA LEU A 481 4.80 6.20 -7.08
C LEU A 481 5.04 4.94 -7.90
N GLY A 482 5.37 5.10 -9.18
CA GLY A 482 5.61 3.98 -10.07
C GLY A 482 4.34 3.28 -10.58
N ARG A 483 3.14 3.78 -10.27
CA ARG A 483 1.88 3.15 -10.69
C ARG A 483 1.37 3.71 -12.02
N TRP A 484 1.00 2.80 -12.92
CA TRP A 484 0.31 3.09 -14.18
C TRP A 484 -0.92 2.20 -14.32
N ARG A 485 -2.05 2.73 -14.81
CA ARG A 485 -3.28 1.98 -15.06
C ARG A 485 -3.84 2.28 -16.45
N ALA A 486 -4.49 1.30 -17.06
CA ALA A 486 -5.28 1.47 -18.28
C ALA A 486 -6.52 0.57 -18.28
N VAL A 487 -7.59 1.06 -18.89
CA VAL A 487 -8.80 0.28 -19.17
C VAL A 487 -8.85 -0.06 -20.65
N VAL A 488 -8.97 -1.36 -20.94
CA VAL A 488 -9.17 -1.91 -22.26
C VAL A 488 -10.64 -2.28 -22.41
N GLU A 489 -11.26 -1.82 -23.50
CA GLU A 489 -12.67 -2.02 -23.82
C GLU A 489 -12.78 -2.79 -25.16
N ARG A 490 -13.64 -3.81 -25.20
CA ARG A 490 -13.99 -4.57 -26.41
C ARG A 490 -15.46 -4.37 -26.77
N GLU A 491 -15.76 -4.42 -28.06
CA GLU A 491 -17.15 -4.37 -28.53
C GLU A 491 -17.97 -5.58 -28.03
N THR A 492 -17.34 -6.76 -28.08
CA THR A 492 -17.87 -8.05 -27.61
C THR A 492 -17.10 -8.54 -26.40
N ALA A 493 -17.79 -9.27 -25.51
CA ALA A 493 -17.14 -9.84 -24.34
C ALA A 493 -16.23 -10.99 -24.75
N ILE A 494 -14.98 -10.98 -24.29
CA ILE A 494 -13.98 -12.02 -24.56
C ILE A 494 -13.48 -12.61 -23.24
N GLN A 495 -12.95 -13.83 -23.30
CA GLN A 495 -12.30 -14.45 -22.15
C GLN A 495 -10.85 -13.94 -22.09
N TRP A 496 -10.60 -12.92 -21.27
CA TRP A 496 -9.23 -12.43 -21.04
C TRP A 496 -8.36 -13.55 -20.51
N ALA A 497 -7.21 -13.74 -21.14
CA ALA A 497 -6.43 -14.95 -20.96
C ALA A 497 -4.94 -14.70 -20.77
N ALA A 498 -4.42 -13.54 -21.18
CA ALA A 498 -3.02 -13.23 -21.00
C ALA A 498 -2.70 -11.73 -20.85
N VAL A 499 -1.63 -11.45 -20.12
CA VAL A 499 -0.88 -10.19 -20.11
C VAL A 499 0.56 -10.48 -20.48
N ALA A 500 1.14 -9.71 -21.41
CA ALA A 500 2.54 -9.84 -21.78
C ALA A 500 3.29 -8.52 -21.70
N TYR A 501 4.52 -8.53 -21.18
CA TYR A 501 5.34 -7.32 -21.11
C TYR A 501 6.85 -7.60 -21.19
N GLU A 502 7.59 -6.60 -21.67
CA GLU A 502 9.06 -6.58 -21.64
C GLU A 502 9.49 -5.55 -20.59
N ALA A 503 10.24 -5.99 -19.58
CA ALA A 503 10.74 -5.12 -18.53
C ALA A 503 12.26 -5.27 -18.33
N ASN A 504 12.90 -4.15 -17.97
CA ASN A 504 14.24 -4.13 -17.41
C ASN A 504 14.11 -3.89 -15.90
N THR A 505 14.58 -4.84 -15.10
CA THR A 505 14.55 -4.77 -13.63
C THR A 505 15.97 -4.91 -13.06
N PRO A 506 16.75 -3.82 -13.00
CA PRO A 506 18.04 -3.82 -12.31
C PRO A 506 17.91 -4.26 -10.84
N ASP A 507 19.03 -4.69 -10.24
CA ASP A 507 19.07 -5.14 -8.85
C ASP A 507 18.42 -4.11 -7.89
N GLY A 508 17.53 -4.59 -7.01
CA GLY A 508 16.80 -3.75 -6.07
C GLY A 508 15.58 -3.02 -6.67
N THR A 509 15.18 -3.38 -7.89
CA THR A 509 13.95 -2.89 -8.54
C THR A 509 12.99 -4.03 -8.87
N SER A 510 11.70 -3.72 -9.05
CA SER A 510 10.71 -4.68 -9.51
C SER A 510 9.65 -4.05 -10.40
N VAL A 511 8.99 -4.88 -11.21
CA VAL A 511 7.74 -4.54 -11.90
C VAL A 511 6.70 -5.55 -11.43
N CYS A 512 5.57 -5.05 -10.93
CA CYS A 512 4.43 -5.86 -10.56
C CYS A 512 3.23 -5.58 -11.48
N VAL A 513 2.46 -6.61 -11.79
CA VAL A 513 1.27 -6.51 -12.65
C VAL A 513 0.06 -7.13 -11.99
N ARG A 514 -1.10 -6.50 -12.13
CA ARG A 514 -2.41 -7.10 -11.80
C ARG A 514 -3.52 -6.57 -12.70
N VAL A 515 -4.62 -7.32 -12.76
CA VAL A 515 -5.78 -6.98 -13.61
C VAL A 515 -7.10 -7.17 -12.88
N ARG A 516 -8.16 -6.50 -13.33
CA ARG A 516 -9.56 -6.81 -12.98
C ARG A 516 -10.43 -6.69 -14.22
N ALA A 517 -11.55 -7.39 -14.27
CA ALA A 517 -12.40 -7.38 -15.45
C ALA A 517 -13.88 -7.35 -15.06
N ALA A 518 -14.71 -6.74 -15.92
CA ALA A 518 -16.15 -6.65 -15.73
C ALA A 518 -16.89 -6.40 -17.05
N ASP A 519 -18.21 -6.61 -17.04
CA ASP A 519 -19.06 -6.40 -18.22
C ASP A 519 -19.35 -4.93 -18.53
N ASP A 520 -19.19 -4.04 -17.54
CA ASP A 520 -19.35 -2.60 -17.68
C ASP A 520 -18.41 -1.81 -16.76
N LYS A 521 -18.26 -0.51 -17.04
CA LYS A 521 -17.35 0.40 -16.31
C LYS A 521 -17.71 0.58 -14.84
N THR A 522 -18.99 0.47 -14.48
CA THR A 522 -19.43 0.64 -13.08
C THR A 522 -19.06 -0.59 -12.28
N ALA A 523 -19.37 -1.78 -12.81
CA ALA A 523 -18.96 -3.05 -12.21
C ALA A 523 -17.43 -3.19 -12.13
N LEU A 524 -16.69 -2.61 -13.07
CA LEU A 524 -15.23 -2.64 -13.07
C LEU A 524 -14.63 -1.96 -11.83
N GLN A 525 -15.25 -0.88 -11.33
CA GLN A 525 -14.76 -0.14 -10.16
C GLN A 525 -14.76 -0.97 -8.87
N THR A 526 -15.62 -1.99 -8.79
CA THR A 526 -15.75 -2.86 -7.62
C THR A 526 -15.30 -4.30 -7.89
N ALA A 527 -14.89 -4.60 -9.13
CA ALA A 527 -14.41 -5.92 -9.51
C ALA A 527 -13.13 -6.28 -8.74
N PRO A 528 -12.99 -7.54 -8.29
CA PRO A 528 -11.80 -7.98 -7.58
C PRO A 528 -10.59 -7.94 -8.51
N TRP A 529 -9.46 -7.46 -7.97
CA TRP A 529 -8.17 -7.56 -8.64
C TRP A 529 -7.61 -8.98 -8.56
N SER A 530 -6.86 -9.36 -9.59
CA SER A 530 -5.97 -10.52 -9.53
C SER A 530 -4.89 -10.31 -8.46
N GLY A 531 -4.26 -11.40 -8.01
CA GLY A 531 -3.02 -11.29 -7.25
C GLY A 531 -1.97 -10.46 -8.00
N SER A 532 -1.12 -9.74 -7.26
CA SER A 532 -0.03 -8.95 -7.84
C SER A 532 1.15 -9.85 -8.21
N LEU A 533 1.58 -9.78 -9.46
CA LEU A 533 2.67 -10.58 -10.02
C LEU A 533 3.94 -9.74 -10.05
N CYS A 534 4.73 -9.81 -8.98
CA CYS A 534 6.00 -9.10 -8.85
C CYS A 534 7.16 -10.01 -9.25
N MET A 535 7.94 -9.65 -10.27
CA MET A 535 9.13 -10.42 -10.63
C MET A 535 10.44 -9.76 -10.16
N GLY A 536 11.30 -10.58 -9.57
CA GLY A 536 12.75 -10.42 -9.54
C GLY A 536 13.37 -11.53 -10.41
N ILE A 537 13.79 -11.18 -11.62
CA ILE A 537 14.60 -11.96 -12.58
C ILE A 537 14.38 -13.49 -12.60
N GLU A 538 13.62 -14.00 -13.58
CA GLU A 538 14.04 -15.20 -14.33
C GLU A 538 13.83 -15.01 -15.85
N ALA A 539 14.91 -14.53 -16.46
CA ALA A 539 15.41 -14.79 -17.81
C ALA A 539 14.42 -15.08 -18.98
N GLY A 540 14.01 -14.00 -19.64
CA GLY A 540 13.55 -13.96 -21.04
C GLY A 540 13.25 -12.50 -21.45
N PRO A 541 13.30 -12.12 -22.74
CA PRO A 541 12.93 -10.77 -23.17
C PRO A 541 11.44 -10.43 -22.93
N TYR A 542 10.61 -11.42 -22.57
CA TYR A 542 9.17 -11.28 -22.40
C TYR A 542 8.67 -12.07 -21.20
N THR A 543 7.77 -11.47 -20.42
CA THR A 543 7.01 -12.14 -19.37
C THR A 543 5.57 -12.32 -19.83
N LEU A 544 5.06 -13.55 -19.80
CA LEU A 544 3.66 -13.86 -20.11
C LEU A 544 2.97 -14.36 -18.85
N HIS A 545 1.87 -13.72 -18.47
CA HIS A 545 1.02 -14.15 -17.37
C HIS A 545 -0.33 -14.60 -17.90
N LYS A 546 -0.71 -15.84 -17.57
CA LYS A 546 -2.04 -16.37 -17.86
C LYS A 546 -3.03 -15.79 -16.86
N LEU A 547 -4.16 -15.29 -17.37
CA LEU A 547 -5.26 -14.72 -16.58
C LEU A 547 -6.35 -15.75 -16.24
N VAL A 548 -6.14 -16.99 -16.67
CA VAL A 548 -6.98 -18.16 -16.42
C VAL A 548 -6.06 -19.29 -15.98
N ASP A 549 -5.51 -19.18 -14.79
CA ASP A 549 -4.77 -20.26 -14.13
C ASP A 549 -5.38 -20.49 -12.74
N GLU A 550 -5.04 -21.60 -12.08
CA GLU A 550 -5.57 -22.00 -10.76
C GLU A 550 -5.42 -20.90 -9.69
N ASN A 551 -4.51 -19.94 -9.92
CA ASN A 551 -4.16 -18.81 -9.05
C ASN A 551 -4.65 -17.43 -9.53
N TYR A 552 -5.16 -17.31 -10.76
CA TYR A 552 -5.54 -16.05 -11.39
C TYR A 552 -6.79 -16.31 -12.21
N THR A 553 -7.95 -16.10 -11.61
CA THR A 553 -9.22 -16.32 -12.30
C THR A 553 -9.86 -14.98 -12.63
N VAL A 554 -9.56 -14.44 -13.82
CA VAL A 554 -10.53 -13.61 -14.51
C VAL A 554 -11.59 -14.56 -15.07
N VAL A 555 -12.68 -14.75 -14.32
CA VAL A 555 -13.72 -15.72 -14.68
C VAL A 555 -14.69 -15.12 -15.68
N GLY A 556 -14.88 -15.84 -16.80
CA GLY A 556 -15.93 -15.54 -17.77
C GLY A 556 -15.50 -14.56 -18.86
N LYS A 557 -16.41 -14.34 -19.81
CA LYS A 557 -16.21 -13.36 -20.87
C LYS A 557 -16.64 -12.00 -20.36
N THR A 558 -15.78 -11.00 -20.52
CA THR A 558 -16.10 -9.63 -20.12
C THR A 558 -15.69 -8.63 -21.21
N LYS A 559 -16.30 -7.46 -21.20
CA LYS A 559 -16.01 -6.38 -22.16
C LYS A 559 -14.85 -5.49 -21.73
N PHE A 560 -14.65 -5.35 -20.42
CA PHE A 560 -13.68 -4.45 -19.85
C PHE A 560 -12.62 -5.21 -19.08
N LEU A 561 -11.37 -4.82 -19.30
CA LEU A 561 -10.21 -5.23 -18.51
C LEU A 561 -9.49 -3.97 -18.05
N GLU A 562 -9.33 -3.79 -16.75
CA GLU A 562 -8.40 -2.81 -16.19
C GLU A 562 -7.10 -3.50 -15.83
N VAL A 563 -5.99 -2.85 -16.17
CA VAL A 563 -4.65 -3.34 -15.90
C VAL A 563 -3.87 -2.31 -15.09
N GLU A 564 -3.09 -2.78 -14.13
CA GLU A 564 -2.16 -1.96 -13.35
C GLU A 564 -0.73 -2.49 -13.45
N LEU A 565 0.21 -1.58 -13.72
CA LEU A 565 1.65 -1.77 -13.56
C LEU A 565 2.12 -1.00 -12.33
N GLN A 566 2.98 -1.61 -11.52
CA GLN A 566 3.62 -1.01 -10.36
C GLN A 566 5.14 -1.18 -10.48
N LEU A 567 5.84 -0.11 -10.79
CA LEU A 567 7.30 -0.03 -10.90
C LEU A 567 7.87 0.37 -9.54
N ASN A 568 8.74 -0.45 -8.97
CA ASN A 568 9.35 -0.19 -7.67
C ASN A 568 10.87 -0.04 -7.74
N SER A 569 11.40 0.89 -6.95
CA SER A 569 12.83 0.97 -6.69
C SER A 569 13.09 1.25 -5.21
N ALA A 570 14.01 0.46 -4.65
CA ALA A 570 14.56 0.62 -3.31
C ALA A 570 15.73 1.63 -3.25
N ASN A 571 16.20 2.12 -4.40
CA ASN A 571 17.41 2.93 -4.51
C ASN A 571 17.27 3.95 -5.65
N SER A 572 17.55 5.22 -5.38
CA SER A 572 17.47 6.32 -6.35
C SER A 572 18.33 6.10 -7.60
N THR A 573 19.40 5.32 -7.51
CA THR A 573 20.35 5.08 -8.62
C THR A 573 19.94 3.97 -9.59
N GLN A 574 18.91 3.19 -9.27
CA GLN A 574 18.42 2.10 -10.12
C GLN A 574 16.94 2.35 -10.42
N THR A 575 16.53 2.20 -11.67
CA THR A 575 15.13 2.37 -12.07
C THR A 575 14.67 1.21 -12.94
N PRO A 576 13.49 0.63 -12.65
CA PRO A 576 12.89 -0.33 -13.57
C PRO A 576 12.27 0.40 -14.76
N SER A 577 12.09 -0.33 -15.85
CA SER A 577 11.35 0.16 -17.01
C SER A 577 10.59 -0.96 -17.72
N VAL A 578 9.52 -0.58 -18.40
CA VAL A 578 8.68 -1.45 -19.23
C VAL A 578 8.72 -0.91 -20.66
N LYS A 579 9.23 -1.69 -21.60
CA LYS A 579 9.38 -1.27 -23.00
C LYS A 579 8.16 -1.57 -23.87
N SER A 580 7.34 -2.52 -23.43
CA SER A 580 6.15 -2.91 -24.17
C SER A 580 5.20 -3.67 -23.26
N PHE A 581 3.90 -3.54 -23.53
CA PHE A 581 2.83 -4.13 -22.73
C PHE A 581 1.66 -4.49 -23.64
N SER A 582 1.10 -5.69 -23.50
CA SER A 582 -0.06 -6.16 -24.26
C SER A 582 -0.97 -7.05 -23.42
N VAL A 583 -2.23 -7.12 -23.84
CA VAL A 583 -3.23 -8.02 -23.26
C VAL A 583 -3.90 -8.85 -24.36
N ALA A 584 -4.28 -10.09 -24.07
CA ALA A 584 -4.95 -10.97 -25.02
C ALA A 584 -6.02 -11.83 -24.34
N GLY A 585 -6.98 -12.29 -25.13
CA GLY A 585 -8.10 -13.12 -24.72
C GLY A 585 -8.70 -13.92 -25.88
N LEU A 586 -9.64 -14.80 -25.56
CA LEU A 586 -10.31 -15.69 -26.50
C LEU A 586 -11.75 -15.21 -26.79
N THR A 587 -12.12 -15.15 -28.07
CA THR A 587 -13.44 -14.66 -28.51
C THR A 587 -14.53 -15.70 -28.39
N ASP A 588 -14.28 -16.98 -28.71
CA ASP A 588 -15.22 -18.10 -28.56
C ASP A 588 -14.55 -19.47 -28.48
#